data_AF-A0A811JUT4-F1
#
_entry.id   AF-A0A811JUT4-F1
#
_cell.length_a   1.000
_cell.length_b   1.000
_cell.length_c   1.000
_cell.angle_alpha   90.00
_cell.angle_beta   90.00
_cell.angle_gamma   90.00
#
_symmetry.space_group_name_H-M   'P 1'
#
loop_
_entity.id
_entity.type
_entity.pdbx_description
1 polymer ?
#
loop_
_entity_poly.entity_id
_entity_poly.type
_entity_poly.pdbx_seq_one_letter_code
_entity_poly.pdbx_strand_id
1 'polypeptide(L)'
;MARRYLQTLLHRLSLRQKIGLILLLILLYEEYYYSKLYLEYRKFYVGTYHRNIVIDRESYGKQDVHLIVIEANYEYTSEYVLPQATLKCYTAYHNYTLVNINLVKDVQYANKCPGNDFMFRRHCVLAQYMAEHPTVPWILALDADMGVINPNRLVEEYLKTKNDIVFYDRLFNYEIMAGSFILKNNAFSRGFLMDWYSYDNKVPNSYHGTDNGAIHKVLLDKFAPESLNNEAKLCMQIWNSSKDYEDLFTFESCVRQILGNRKAFKNNEGSVEIRSNLREYWTRDGWQTDNMWSDNDFLLHGWQEKRRYRIHYWAWWVSPFAREDGFQNCGDKSKNAGQNWIYKKYTYRPVEEIQERLLNVAEESYLGYLKRLEKITELRKHLS
;
A
#
# COMPACT_ATOMS: atom_id res chain seq x y z
N MET A 1 33.37 25.94 8.05
CA MET A 1 33.30 25.40 9.41
C MET A 1 33.21 23.86 9.42
N ALA A 2 32.28 23.25 8.67
CA ALA A 2 32.14 21.78 8.57
C ALA A 2 33.41 21.02 8.12
N ARG A 3 34.16 21.55 7.15
CA ARG A 3 35.38 20.91 6.61
C ARG A 3 36.51 20.77 7.65
N ARG A 4 36.68 21.78 8.52
CA ARG A 4 37.65 21.73 9.64
C ARG A 4 37.19 20.75 10.72
N TYR A 5 35.89 20.74 11.04
CA TYR A 5 35.31 19.82 12.01
C TYR A 5 35.46 18.35 11.57
N LEU A 6 35.21 18.07 10.29
CA LEU A 6 35.36 16.73 9.70
C LEU A 6 36.82 16.24 9.75
N GLN A 7 37.77 17.13 9.48
CA GLN A 7 39.20 16.82 9.58
C GLN A 7 39.61 16.49 11.02
N THR A 8 39.13 17.24 12.02
CA THR A 8 39.41 16.96 13.43
C THR A 8 38.80 15.63 13.87
N LEU A 9 37.58 15.32 13.39
CA LEU A 9 36.89 14.05 13.69
C LEU A 9 37.64 12.85 13.10
N LEU A 10 38.03 12.93 11.83
CA LEU A 10 38.81 11.89 11.13
C LEU A 10 40.19 11.67 11.78
N HIS A 11 40.81 12.73 12.31
CA HIS A 11 42.11 12.59 12.96
C HIS A 11 42.06 11.82 14.28
N ARG A 12 40.93 11.90 14.99
CA ARG A 12 40.65 11.21 16.28
C ARG A 12 40.32 9.73 16.13
N LEU A 13 40.06 9.25 14.92
CA LEU A 13 39.79 7.84 14.68
C LEU A 13 41.08 7.01 14.73
N SER A 14 40.99 5.85 15.38
CA SER A 14 42.04 4.83 15.33
C SER A 14 42.26 4.32 13.90
N LEU A 15 43.44 3.73 13.64
CA LEU A 15 43.74 3.14 12.33
C LEU A 15 42.69 2.08 11.93
N ARG A 16 42.21 1.26 12.88
CA ARG A 16 41.15 0.27 12.64
C ARG A 16 39.83 0.92 12.22
N GLN A 17 39.41 2.00 12.87
CA GLN A 17 38.20 2.74 12.50
C GLN A 17 38.33 3.41 11.13
N LYS A 18 39.52 3.91 10.79
CA LYS A 18 39.81 4.47 9.45
C LYS A 18 39.74 3.41 8.36
N ILE A 19 40.34 2.24 8.59
CA ILE A 19 40.24 1.10 7.67
C ILE A 19 38.79 0.65 7.53
N GLY A 20 38.05 0.54 8.64
CA GLY A 20 36.63 0.20 8.64
C GLY A 20 35.77 1.18 7.82
N LEU A 21 36.03 2.49 7.95
CA LEU A 21 35.36 3.51 7.13
C LEU A 21 35.71 3.40 5.64
N ILE A 22 36.97 3.13 5.30
CA ILE A 22 37.38 2.94 3.90
C ILE A 22 36.70 1.71 3.30
N LEU A 23 36.66 0.59 4.03
CA LEU A 23 35.96 -0.63 3.60
C LEU A 23 34.46 -0.39 3.44
N LEU A 24 33.83 0.33 4.38
CA LEU A 24 32.43 0.73 4.27
C LEU A 24 32.19 1.61 3.03
N LEU A 25 33.07 2.57 2.75
CA LEU A 25 32.96 3.42 1.55
C LEU A 25 33.14 2.63 0.25
N ILE A 26 34.04 1.64 0.22
CA ILE A 26 34.21 0.75 -0.94
C ILE A 26 32.96 -0.10 -1.14
N LEU A 27 32.41 -0.69 -0.08
CA LEU A 27 31.16 -1.47 -0.14
C LEU A 27 29.99 -0.62 -0.64
N LEU A 28 29.81 0.59 -0.10
CA LEU A 28 28.77 1.52 -0.54
C LEU A 28 28.96 1.96 -2.00
N TYR A 29 30.21 2.14 -2.43
CA TYR A 29 30.53 2.43 -3.82
C TYR A 29 30.17 1.25 -4.73
N GLU A 30 30.62 0.03 -4.40
CA GLU A 30 30.28 -1.17 -5.17
C GLU A 30 28.77 -1.39 -5.25
N GLU A 31 28.06 -1.25 -4.12
CA GLU A 31 26.62 -1.38 -4.05
C GLU A 31 25.91 -0.33 -4.91
N TYR A 32 26.37 0.93 -4.92
CA TYR A 32 25.85 1.99 -5.78
C TYR A 32 26.02 1.70 -7.26
N TYR A 33 27.21 1.27 -7.68
CA TYR A 33 27.47 0.97 -9.09
C TYR A 33 26.79 -0.33 -9.55
N TYR A 34 26.73 -1.35 -8.69
CA TYR A 34 25.98 -2.59 -8.94
C TYR A 34 24.49 -2.29 -9.12
N SER A 35 23.92 -1.52 -8.20
CA SER A 35 22.54 -1.05 -8.24
C SER A 35 22.19 -0.32 -9.54
N LYS A 36 23.07 0.58 -9.98
CA LYS A 36 22.91 1.29 -11.24
C LYS A 36 22.99 0.33 -12.44
N LEU A 37 23.99 -0.55 -12.48
CA LEU A 37 24.15 -1.54 -13.54
C LEU A 37 22.95 -2.50 -13.61
N TYR A 38 22.46 -2.96 -12.46
CA TYR A 38 21.28 -3.80 -12.34
C TYR A 38 20.05 -3.10 -12.94
N LEU A 39 19.82 -1.83 -12.59
CA LEU A 39 18.68 -1.09 -13.14
C LEU A 39 18.79 -0.82 -14.64
N GLU A 40 19.99 -0.49 -15.13
CA GLU A 40 20.23 -0.37 -16.58
C GLU A 40 19.97 -1.71 -17.27
N TYR A 41 20.46 -2.82 -16.72
CA TYR A 41 20.18 -4.17 -17.21
C TYR A 41 18.66 -4.44 -17.26
N ARG A 42 17.90 -4.05 -16.24
CA ARG A 42 16.44 -4.21 -16.20
C ARG A 42 15.69 -3.31 -17.19
N LYS A 43 16.30 -2.25 -17.72
CA LYS A 43 15.74 -1.49 -18.85
C LYS A 43 15.85 -2.27 -20.15
N PHE A 44 16.94 -3.01 -20.34
CA PHE A 44 17.09 -3.93 -21.47
C PHE A 44 16.22 -5.19 -21.27
N TYR A 45 15.62 -5.66 -22.35
CA TYR A 45 14.84 -6.89 -22.34
C TYR A 45 14.92 -7.57 -23.69
N VAL A 46 14.87 -8.90 -23.69
CA VAL A 46 14.81 -9.71 -24.91
C VAL A 46 13.42 -10.31 -25.03
N GLY A 47 12.68 -9.84 -26.03
CA GLY A 47 11.34 -10.31 -26.33
C GLY A 47 10.25 -9.72 -25.45
N THR A 48 9.03 -9.83 -25.96
CA THR A 48 7.81 -9.35 -25.29
C THR A 48 6.93 -10.52 -24.90
N TYR A 49 6.19 -10.35 -23.82
CA TYR A 49 5.06 -11.20 -23.46
C TYR A 49 3.79 -10.40 -23.68
N HIS A 50 2.79 -11.01 -24.31
CA HIS A 50 1.47 -10.39 -24.50
C HIS A 50 0.41 -11.44 -24.20
N ARG A 51 -0.69 -10.98 -23.60
CA ARG A 51 -1.82 -11.83 -23.28
C ARG A 51 -3.11 -11.10 -23.62
N ASN A 52 -4.00 -11.78 -24.32
CA ASN A 52 -5.33 -11.25 -24.59
C ASN A 52 -6.15 -11.16 -23.29
N ILE A 53 -7.04 -10.16 -23.22
CA ILE A 53 -8.06 -10.14 -22.17
C ILE A 53 -9.14 -11.12 -22.60
N VAL A 54 -9.34 -12.17 -21.81
CA VAL A 54 -10.27 -13.27 -22.09
C VAL A 54 -11.41 -13.32 -21.08
N ILE A 55 -11.26 -12.67 -19.92
CA ILE A 55 -12.31 -12.63 -18.91
C ILE A 55 -13.39 -11.63 -19.33
N ASP A 56 -14.65 -12.08 -19.28
CA ASP A 56 -15.82 -11.24 -19.54
C ASP A 56 -16.56 -10.97 -18.23
N ARG A 57 -16.64 -9.69 -17.87
CA ARG A 57 -17.25 -9.26 -16.61
C ARG A 57 -18.77 -9.46 -16.58
N GLU A 58 -19.44 -9.27 -17.72
CA GLU A 58 -20.90 -9.45 -17.79
C GLU A 58 -21.26 -10.91 -17.46
N SER A 59 -20.55 -11.88 -18.04
CA SER A 59 -20.71 -13.30 -17.75
C SER A 59 -20.27 -13.73 -16.34
N TYR A 60 -19.35 -12.98 -15.71
CA TYR A 60 -18.86 -13.30 -14.36
C TYR A 60 -19.88 -12.99 -13.25
N GLY A 61 -20.87 -12.15 -13.54
CA GLY A 61 -21.80 -11.63 -12.54
C GLY A 61 -21.41 -10.23 -12.09
N LYS A 62 -21.46 -9.29 -13.05
CA LYS A 62 -21.19 -7.87 -12.86
C LYS A 62 -21.92 -7.30 -11.64
N GLN A 63 -21.17 -6.59 -10.79
CA GLN A 63 -21.73 -5.80 -9.69
C GLN A 63 -21.49 -4.32 -9.95
N ASP A 64 -22.33 -3.43 -9.42
CA ASP A 64 -22.04 -2.00 -9.47
C ASP A 64 -20.95 -1.64 -8.45
N VAL A 65 -19.81 -1.15 -8.95
CA VAL A 65 -18.61 -0.87 -8.15
C VAL A 65 -17.93 0.37 -8.69
N HIS A 66 -17.68 1.33 -7.80
CA HIS A 66 -16.88 2.50 -8.13
C HIS A 66 -15.44 2.30 -7.64
N LEU A 67 -14.47 2.44 -8.54
CA LEU A 67 -13.06 2.50 -8.19
C LEU A 67 -12.71 3.96 -7.96
N ILE A 68 -12.25 4.29 -6.76
CA ILE A 68 -12.05 5.68 -6.34
C ILE A 68 -10.58 5.92 -6.02
N VAL A 69 -9.99 6.90 -6.71
CA VAL A 69 -8.67 7.44 -6.43
C VAL A 69 -8.84 8.88 -5.96
N ILE A 70 -8.23 9.23 -4.83
CA ILE A 70 -8.27 10.57 -4.26
C ILE A 70 -6.86 11.16 -4.27
N GLU A 71 -6.77 12.45 -4.54
CA GLU A 71 -5.55 13.11 -4.95
C GLU A 71 -5.44 14.52 -4.34
N ALA A 72 -4.30 14.86 -3.72
CA ALA A 72 -4.13 16.14 -3.02
C ALA A 72 -4.05 17.36 -3.96
N ASN A 73 -3.14 17.33 -4.95
CA ASN A 73 -2.94 18.37 -5.96
C ASN A 73 -2.16 17.78 -7.15
N TYR A 74 -2.70 17.90 -8.37
CA TYR A 74 -2.08 17.38 -9.59
C TYR A 74 -2.09 18.36 -10.76
N GLU A 75 -2.01 19.66 -10.52
CA GLU A 75 -1.70 20.53 -11.65
C GLU A 75 -0.33 20.19 -12.30
N TYR A 76 0.53 19.38 -11.64
CA TYR A 76 1.89 19.11 -12.14
C TYR A 76 2.54 17.74 -11.90
N THR A 77 1.92 16.72 -11.30
CA THR A 77 2.72 15.52 -10.97
C THR A 77 2.65 14.45 -12.06
N SER A 78 3.73 14.36 -12.85
CA SER A 78 4.08 13.20 -13.65
C SER A 78 4.25 11.90 -12.83
N GLU A 79 4.04 11.95 -11.51
CA GLU A 79 4.30 10.88 -10.55
C GLU A 79 3.45 9.64 -10.76
N TYR A 80 2.19 9.77 -11.17
CA TYR A 80 1.25 8.64 -11.24
C TYR A 80 0.62 8.45 -12.62
N VAL A 81 1.26 8.98 -13.67
CA VAL A 81 0.75 8.91 -15.05
C VAL A 81 0.51 7.47 -15.47
N LEU A 82 1.51 6.59 -15.28
CA LEU A 82 1.39 5.19 -15.67
C LEU A 82 0.33 4.41 -14.88
N PRO A 83 0.35 4.37 -13.53
CA PRO A 83 -0.67 3.62 -12.77
C PRO A 83 -2.09 4.09 -13.09
N GLN A 84 -2.33 5.41 -13.14
CA GLN A 84 -3.65 5.95 -13.49
C GLN A 84 -4.06 5.62 -14.93
N ALA A 85 -3.12 5.64 -15.89
CA ALA A 85 -3.41 5.25 -17.26
C ALA A 85 -3.82 3.77 -17.34
N THR A 86 -3.11 2.86 -16.66
CA THR A 86 -3.48 1.42 -16.63
C THR A 86 -4.86 1.21 -16.03
N LEU A 87 -5.20 1.93 -14.97
CA LEU A 87 -6.50 1.86 -14.29
C LEU A 87 -7.63 2.39 -15.19
N LYS A 88 -7.42 3.52 -15.88
CA LYS A 88 -8.35 4.06 -16.88
C LYS A 88 -8.62 3.05 -18.00
N CYS A 89 -7.59 2.38 -18.50
CA CYS A 89 -7.74 1.39 -19.57
C CYS A 89 -8.48 0.13 -19.12
N TYR A 90 -8.17 -0.36 -17.91
CA TYR A 90 -8.85 -1.49 -17.30
C TYR A 90 -10.33 -1.20 -17.07
N THR A 91 -10.64 -0.05 -16.48
CA THR A 91 -12.02 0.36 -16.16
C THR A 91 -12.85 0.62 -17.42
N ALA A 92 -12.29 1.25 -18.45
CA ALA A 92 -12.96 1.43 -19.74
C ALA A 92 -13.26 0.09 -20.44
N TYR A 93 -12.33 -0.87 -20.40
CA TYR A 93 -12.54 -2.19 -21.01
C TYR A 93 -13.64 -2.99 -20.29
N HIS A 94 -13.56 -3.07 -18.96
CA HIS A 94 -14.50 -3.84 -18.14
C HIS A 94 -15.75 -3.07 -17.72
N ASN A 95 -15.91 -1.84 -18.21
CA ASN A 95 -17.07 -0.98 -17.92
C ASN A 95 -17.28 -0.74 -16.41
N TYR A 96 -16.20 -0.49 -15.67
CA TYR A 96 -16.27 0.00 -14.29
C TYR A 96 -16.32 1.53 -14.27
N THR A 97 -16.97 2.10 -13.25
CA THR A 97 -16.89 3.53 -12.99
C THR A 97 -15.58 3.85 -12.28
N LEU A 98 -14.70 4.61 -12.93
CA LEU A 98 -13.51 5.20 -12.31
C LEU A 98 -13.81 6.62 -11.87
N VAL A 99 -13.61 6.92 -10.58
CA VAL A 99 -13.78 8.26 -10.02
C VAL A 99 -12.44 8.76 -9.51
N ASN A 100 -11.95 9.84 -10.11
CA ASN A 100 -10.74 10.52 -9.68
C ASN A 100 -11.13 11.85 -9.04
N ILE A 101 -10.89 11.99 -7.74
CA ILE A 101 -11.18 13.21 -6.98
C ILE A 101 -9.87 13.93 -6.71
N ASN A 102 -9.74 15.17 -7.19
CA ASN A 102 -8.58 16.01 -7.03
C ASN A 102 -8.91 17.20 -6.13
N LEU A 103 -8.33 17.29 -4.93
CA LEU A 103 -8.72 18.29 -3.94
C LEU A 103 -8.43 19.75 -4.34
N VAL A 104 -7.61 20.00 -5.37
CA VAL A 104 -7.45 21.34 -5.94
C VAL A 104 -8.57 21.69 -6.90
N LYS A 105 -9.03 20.73 -7.71
CA LYS A 105 -10.11 20.95 -8.70
C LYS A 105 -11.49 20.80 -8.08
N ASP A 106 -11.66 19.80 -7.23
CA ASP A 106 -12.89 19.44 -6.54
C ASP A 106 -12.95 20.14 -5.16
N VAL A 107 -12.88 21.47 -5.19
CA VAL A 107 -12.79 22.33 -3.99
C VAL A 107 -13.90 22.10 -2.97
N GLN A 108 -15.06 21.60 -3.41
CA GLN A 108 -16.16 21.22 -2.52
C GLN A 108 -15.75 20.15 -1.49
N TYR A 109 -14.94 19.16 -1.90
CA TYR A 109 -14.43 18.14 -0.99
C TYR A 109 -13.34 18.69 -0.09
N ALA A 110 -12.44 19.53 -0.63
CA ALA A 110 -11.41 20.19 0.17
C ALA A 110 -12.00 21.05 1.28
N ASN A 111 -13.10 21.76 1.01
CA ASN A 111 -13.81 22.60 1.97
C ASN A 111 -14.54 21.78 3.04
N LYS A 112 -15.18 20.67 2.65
CA LYS A 112 -15.86 19.75 3.59
C LYS A 112 -14.89 18.97 4.48
N CYS A 113 -13.66 18.76 4.01
CA CYS A 113 -12.63 17.96 4.67
C CYS A 113 -11.34 18.78 4.90
N PRO A 114 -11.36 19.71 5.89
CA PRO A 114 -10.30 20.70 6.10
C PRO A 114 -9.07 20.18 6.88
N GLY A 115 -8.94 18.86 7.08
CA GLY A 115 -7.80 18.27 7.78
C GLY A 115 -6.45 18.67 7.18
N ASN A 116 -5.38 18.49 7.94
CA ASN A 116 -4.04 18.93 7.57
C ASN A 116 -3.32 17.88 6.73
N ASP A 117 -3.29 16.63 7.19
CA ASP A 117 -2.61 15.54 6.51
C ASP A 117 -3.54 14.89 5.48
N PHE A 118 -3.10 14.93 4.22
CA PHE A 118 -3.81 14.34 3.09
C PHE A 118 -4.20 12.88 3.32
N MET A 119 -3.33 12.10 3.98
CA MET A 119 -3.56 10.68 4.24
C MET A 119 -4.79 10.45 5.11
N PHE A 120 -5.12 11.38 6.01
CA PHE A 120 -6.38 11.35 6.75
C PHE A 120 -7.54 11.97 5.96
N ARG A 121 -7.31 13.10 5.30
CA ARG A 121 -8.36 13.84 4.56
C ARG A 121 -9.08 12.97 3.54
N ARG A 122 -8.36 12.07 2.85
CA ARG A 122 -8.93 11.17 1.84
C ARG A 122 -10.07 10.32 2.40
N HIS A 123 -10.03 9.94 3.68
CA HIS A 123 -11.09 9.15 4.33
C HIS A 123 -12.37 9.97 4.48
N CYS A 124 -12.26 11.24 4.88
CA CYS A 124 -13.40 12.16 4.90
C CYS A 124 -13.97 12.37 3.50
N VAL A 125 -13.11 12.60 2.51
CA VAL A 125 -13.52 12.83 1.11
C VAL A 125 -14.28 11.62 0.57
N LEU A 126 -13.77 10.41 0.83
CA LEU A 126 -14.42 9.16 0.46
C LEU A 126 -15.80 9.01 1.13
N ALA A 127 -15.90 9.34 2.42
CA ALA A 127 -17.17 9.30 3.15
C ALA A 127 -18.20 10.31 2.60
N GLN A 128 -17.76 11.51 2.19
CA GLN A 128 -18.61 12.50 1.54
C GLN A 128 -19.09 12.00 0.17
N TYR A 129 -18.19 11.47 -0.66
CA TYR A 129 -18.54 10.88 -1.95
C TYR A 129 -19.61 9.78 -1.80
N MET A 130 -19.39 8.88 -0.84
CA MET A 130 -20.33 7.81 -0.49
C MET A 130 -21.72 8.32 -0.11
N ALA A 131 -21.78 9.41 0.66
CA ALA A 131 -23.04 10.02 1.08
C ALA A 131 -23.78 10.68 -0.10
N GLU A 132 -23.04 11.27 -1.03
CA GLU A 132 -23.58 11.89 -2.25
C GLU A 132 -24.05 10.86 -3.29
N HIS A 133 -23.56 9.62 -3.22
CA HIS A 133 -23.87 8.53 -4.15
C HIS A 133 -24.48 7.31 -3.45
N PRO A 134 -25.64 7.44 -2.76
CA PRO A 134 -26.20 6.39 -1.90
C PRO A 134 -26.62 5.11 -2.64
N THR A 135 -26.77 5.16 -3.97
CA THR A 135 -27.16 4.01 -4.80
C THR A 135 -25.99 3.12 -5.18
N VAL A 136 -24.74 3.59 -5.05
CA VAL A 136 -23.54 2.83 -5.38
C VAL A 136 -23.27 1.84 -4.25
N PRO A 137 -23.38 0.52 -4.46
CA PRO A 137 -23.33 -0.44 -3.35
C PRO A 137 -21.91 -0.74 -2.88
N TRP A 138 -20.93 -0.73 -3.80
CA TRP A 138 -19.55 -1.09 -3.53
C TRP A 138 -18.57 -0.02 -4.00
N ILE A 139 -17.52 0.15 -3.20
CA ILE A 139 -16.40 1.02 -3.50
C ILE A 139 -15.11 0.25 -3.31
N LEU A 140 -14.20 0.39 -4.26
CA LEU A 140 -12.79 0.01 -4.11
C LEU A 140 -11.96 1.30 -4.03
N ALA A 141 -11.44 1.61 -2.85
CA ALA A 141 -10.53 2.73 -2.64
C ALA A 141 -9.11 2.32 -3.05
N LEU A 142 -8.40 3.20 -3.76
CA LEU A 142 -7.05 2.94 -4.27
C LEU A 142 -6.16 4.18 -4.08
N ASP A 143 -4.90 3.94 -3.70
CA ASP A 143 -3.85 4.95 -3.82
C ASP A 143 -3.55 5.27 -5.29
N ALA A 144 -3.10 6.49 -5.54
CA ALA A 144 -2.84 6.96 -6.90
C ALA A 144 -1.69 6.20 -7.60
N ASP A 145 -0.79 5.58 -6.84
CA ASP A 145 0.38 4.84 -7.34
C ASP A 145 0.15 3.33 -7.49
N MET A 146 -1.12 2.89 -7.49
CA MET A 146 -1.52 1.51 -7.78
C MET A 146 -1.85 1.35 -9.26
N GLY A 147 -1.08 0.53 -9.97
CA GLY A 147 -1.30 0.21 -11.37
C GLY A 147 -1.90 -1.17 -11.57
N VAL A 148 -2.81 -1.30 -12.53
CA VAL A 148 -3.29 -2.62 -12.95
C VAL A 148 -2.13 -3.31 -13.67
N ILE A 149 -1.80 -4.53 -13.26
CA ILE A 149 -0.79 -5.36 -13.91
C ILE A 149 -1.40 -6.49 -14.73
N ASN A 150 -2.58 -6.98 -14.34
CA ASN A 150 -3.26 -8.08 -15.00
C ASN A 150 -4.72 -7.71 -15.27
N PRO A 151 -5.07 -7.36 -16.52
CA PRO A 151 -6.45 -7.01 -16.88
C PRO A 151 -7.40 -8.22 -16.91
N ASN A 152 -6.92 -9.46 -16.68
CA ASN A 152 -7.76 -10.65 -16.60
C ASN A 152 -8.28 -10.95 -15.19
N ARG A 153 -8.11 -10.02 -14.23
CA ARG A 153 -8.69 -10.10 -12.89
C ARG A 153 -9.90 -9.18 -12.80
N LEU A 154 -10.93 -9.59 -12.07
CA LEU A 154 -12.13 -8.78 -11.84
C LEU A 154 -12.24 -8.36 -10.37
N VAL A 155 -12.79 -7.17 -10.13
CA VAL A 155 -13.01 -6.67 -8.78
C VAL A 155 -14.01 -7.55 -8.04
N GLU A 156 -15.01 -8.12 -8.74
CA GLU A 156 -16.01 -9.03 -8.18
C GLU A 156 -15.40 -10.28 -7.54
N GLU A 157 -14.17 -10.68 -7.91
CA GLU A 157 -13.45 -11.77 -7.26
C GLU A 157 -13.24 -11.50 -5.76
N TYR A 158 -13.08 -10.23 -5.41
CA TYR A 158 -12.74 -9.75 -4.07
C TYR A 158 -13.96 -9.27 -3.26
N LEU A 159 -15.12 -9.09 -3.91
CA LEU A 159 -16.39 -8.70 -3.27
C LEU A 159 -17.13 -9.86 -2.59
N LYS A 160 -16.51 -11.05 -2.51
CA LYS A 160 -17.07 -12.24 -1.86
C LYS A 160 -16.98 -12.13 -0.33
N THR A 161 -17.75 -11.20 0.24
CA THR A 161 -17.77 -10.90 1.67
C THR A 161 -19.15 -10.51 2.17
N LYS A 162 -19.41 -10.81 3.45
CA LYS A 162 -20.60 -10.33 4.17
C LYS A 162 -20.31 -9.09 5.01
N ASN A 163 -19.04 -8.73 5.20
CA ASN A 163 -18.62 -7.62 6.03
C ASN A 163 -18.85 -6.27 5.33
N ASP A 164 -18.87 -5.19 6.11
CA ASP A 164 -19.11 -3.84 5.60
C ASP A 164 -17.84 -3.22 5.01
N ILE A 165 -16.68 -3.57 5.57
CA ILE A 165 -15.37 -3.13 5.10
C ILE A 165 -14.46 -4.35 4.98
N VAL A 166 -13.64 -4.38 3.94
CA VAL A 166 -12.60 -5.40 3.76
C VAL A 166 -11.26 -4.72 3.59
N PHE A 167 -10.37 -5.01 4.53
CA PHE A 167 -8.94 -4.76 4.45
C PHE A 167 -8.19 -6.08 4.23
N TYR A 168 -6.88 -5.97 4.11
CA TYR A 168 -5.97 -7.10 4.13
C TYR A 168 -4.63 -6.71 4.74
N ASP A 169 -3.87 -7.70 5.21
CA ASP A 169 -2.56 -7.47 5.80
C ASP A 169 -1.54 -7.08 4.73
N ARG A 170 -0.69 -6.11 5.05
CA ARG A 170 0.41 -5.71 4.17
C ARG A 170 1.57 -6.69 4.35
N LEU A 171 1.92 -7.41 3.29
CA LEU A 171 2.69 -8.65 3.39
C LEU A 171 4.06 -8.57 4.10
N PHE A 172 4.82 -7.48 3.95
CA PHE A 172 6.18 -7.37 4.47
C PHE A 172 6.27 -6.82 5.91
N ASN A 173 5.13 -6.41 6.49
CA ASN A 173 5.05 -5.96 7.88
C ASN A 173 3.74 -6.48 8.51
N TYR A 174 3.44 -6.08 9.75
CA TYR A 174 2.19 -6.45 10.43
C TYR A 174 1.15 -5.32 10.38
N GLU A 175 1.33 -4.42 9.42
CA GLU A 175 0.45 -3.30 9.13
C GLU A 175 -0.77 -3.79 8.35
N ILE A 176 -1.90 -3.13 8.54
CA ILE A 176 -3.08 -3.31 7.68
C ILE A 176 -2.93 -2.37 6.48
N MET A 177 -3.09 -2.88 5.25
CA MET A 177 -2.95 -2.07 4.04
C MET A 177 -3.96 -0.91 4.05
N ALA A 178 -3.48 0.30 4.30
CA ALA A 178 -4.30 1.51 4.28
C ALA A 178 -4.48 2.07 2.86
N GLY A 179 -3.63 1.70 1.91
CA GLY A 179 -3.65 2.22 0.54
C GLY A 179 -4.78 1.68 -0.33
N SER A 180 -5.39 0.55 0.06
CA SER A 180 -6.54 0.01 -0.66
C SER A 180 -7.43 -0.88 0.20
N PHE A 181 -8.74 -0.66 0.08
CA PHE A 181 -9.79 -1.35 0.83
C PHE A 181 -11.12 -1.30 0.08
N ILE A 182 -11.97 -2.30 0.35
CA ILE A 182 -13.31 -2.41 -0.21
C ILE A 182 -14.33 -1.98 0.85
N LEU A 183 -15.33 -1.21 0.43
CA LEU A 183 -16.41 -0.73 1.29
C LEU A 183 -17.76 -1.08 0.68
N LYS A 184 -18.69 -1.55 1.52
CA LYS A 184 -20.11 -1.38 1.27
C LYS A 184 -20.50 0.07 1.55
N ASN A 185 -21.29 0.67 0.68
CA ASN A 185 -21.78 2.02 0.92
C ASN A 185 -22.95 2.02 1.92
N ASN A 186 -22.62 2.09 3.19
CA ASN A 186 -23.60 2.17 4.27
C ASN A 186 -23.15 3.13 5.38
N ALA A 187 -24.03 3.33 6.36
CA ALA A 187 -23.77 4.25 7.46
C ALA A 187 -22.54 3.84 8.28
N PHE A 188 -22.34 2.55 8.52
CA PHE A 188 -21.19 2.04 9.27
C PHE A 188 -19.87 2.35 8.57
N SER A 189 -19.74 2.03 7.28
CA SER A 189 -18.52 2.27 6.50
C SER A 189 -18.17 3.76 6.44
N ARG A 190 -19.16 4.64 6.24
CA ARG A 190 -18.95 6.09 6.29
C ARG A 190 -18.52 6.56 7.69
N GLY A 191 -19.15 6.05 8.74
CA GLY A 191 -18.76 6.33 10.12
C GLY A 191 -17.33 5.91 10.42
N PHE A 192 -16.93 4.70 10.00
CA PHE A 192 -15.56 4.20 10.15
C PHE A 192 -14.54 5.12 9.49
N LEU A 193 -14.79 5.58 8.25
CA LEU A 193 -13.92 6.53 7.56
C LEU A 193 -13.81 7.87 8.29
N MET A 194 -14.92 8.36 8.88
CA MET A 194 -14.90 9.59 9.67
C MET A 194 -14.15 9.43 10.99
N ASP A 195 -14.24 8.26 11.64
CA ASP A 195 -13.45 7.96 12.84
C ASP A 195 -11.96 7.90 12.50
N TRP A 196 -11.61 7.31 11.36
CA TRP A 196 -10.24 7.28 10.88
C TRP A 196 -9.72 8.68 10.53
N TYR A 197 -10.50 9.49 9.81
CA TYR A 197 -10.19 10.91 9.56
C TYR A 197 -9.99 11.70 10.86
N SER A 198 -10.77 11.41 11.92
CA SER A 198 -10.66 12.12 13.19
C SER A 198 -9.28 12.00 13.86
N TYR A 199 -8.45 11.04 13.42
CA TYR A 199 -7.08 10.88 13.90
C TYR A 199 -6.08 11.90 13.37
N ASP A 200 -6.43 12.71 12.37
CA ASP A 200 -5.61 13.81 11.86
C ASP A 200 -5.10 14.74 12.98
N ASN A 201 -5.88 14.89 14.06
CA ASN A 201 -5.51 15.68 15.24
C ASN A 201 -5.33 14.85 16.53
N LYS A 202 -5.33 13.51 16.44
CA LYS A 202 -5.22 12.60 17.61
C LYS A 202 -4.02 11.65 17.55
N VAL A 203 -3.30 11.62 16.43
CA VAL A 203 -2.00 10.92 16.36
C VAL A 203 -1.00 11.56 17.33
N PRO A 204 -0.02 10.80 17.85
CA PRO A 204 1.01 11.38 18.69
C PRO A 204 1.95 12.29 17.91
N ASN A 205 2.59 13.23 18.62
CA ASN A 205 3.64 14.11 18.06
C ASN A 205 4.97 13.37 17.74
N SER A 206 4.97 12.04 17.87
CA SER A 206 6.10 11.14 17.60
C SER A 206 6.01 10.57 16.18
N TYR A 207 6.91 9.66 15.80
CA TYR A 207 6.80 8.97 14.52
C TYR A 207 5.58 8.04 14.50
N HIS A 208 4.51 8.43 13.80
CA HIS A 208 3.20 7.79 13.95
C HIS A 208 2.70 7.01 12.73
N GLY A 209 3.32 7.14 11.55
CA GLY A 209 2.92 6.40 10.35
C GLY A 209 1.61 6.85 9.71
N THR A 210 1.21 8.10 9.93
CA THR A 210 -0.02 8.70 9.37
C THR A 210 -1.26 7.83 9.58
N ASP A 211 -2.09 7.66 8.56
CA ASP A 211 -3.31 6.86 8.61
C ASP A 211 -3.05 5.35 8.72
N ASN A 212 -1.94 4.83 8.15
CA ASN A 212 -1.49 3.44 8.32
C ASN A 212 -1.28 3.08 9.80
N GLY A 213 -0.66 3.96 10.59
CA GLY A 213 -0.57 3.77 12.03
C GLY A 213 -1.93 3.88 12.71
N ALA A 214 -2.70 4.91 12.37
CA ALA A 214 -3.96 5.22 13.02
C ALA A 214 -5.06 4.15 12.83
N ILE A 215 -5.11 3.42 11.71
CA ILE A 215 -6.14 2.38 11.49
C ILE A 215 -6.11 1.30 12.58
N HIS A 216 -4.92 0.98 13.10
CA HIS A 216 -4.75 0.03 14.19
C HIS A 216 -5.48 0.53 15.44
N LYS A 217 -5.32 1.81 15.74
CA LYS A 217 -6.02 2.44 16.87
C LYS A 217 -7.53 2.55 16.65
N VAL A 218 -7.98 2.86 15.44
CA VAL A 218 -9.42 2.88 15.08
C VAL A 218 -10.06 1.52 15.33
N LEU A 219 -9.39 0.44 14.90
CA LEU A 219 -9.88 -0.92 15.11
C LEU A 219 -9.89 -1.31 16.59
N LEU A 220 -8.85 -0.94 17.34
CA LEU A 220 -8.77 -1.18 18.78
C LEU A 220 -9.95 -0.51 19.50
N ASP A 221 -10.23 0.76 19.20
CA ASP A 221 -11.33 1.52 19.81
C ASP A 221 -12.70 0.94 19.50
N LYS A 222 -12.92 0.50 18.26
CA LYS A 222 -14.22 0.01 17.81
C LYS A 222 -14.54 -1.41 18.26
N PHE A 223 -13.53 -2.28 18.35
CA PHE A 223 -13.73 -3.73 18.48
C PHE A 223 -13.09 -4.35 19.71
N ALA A 224 -12.31 -3.58 20.46
CA ALA A 224 -11.80 -4.00 21.75
C ALA A 224 -11.84 -2.85 22.77
N PRO A 225 -12.98 -2.14 22.94
CA PRO A 225 -13.07 -1.04 23.90
C PRO A 225 -12.84 -1.51 25.35
N GLU A 226 -13.17 -2.76 25.66
CA GLU A 226 -12.91 -3.37 26.97
C GLU A 226 -11.44 -3.76 27.17
N SER A 227 -10.63 -3.76 26.11
CA SER A 227 -9.18 -4.01 26.19
C SER A 227 -8.36 -2.77 26.54
N LEU A 228 -9.01 -1.68 27.00
CA LEU A 228 -8.41 -0.50 27.65
C LEU A 228 -7.70 -0.83 29.00
N ASN A 229 -7.27 -2.09 29.14
CA ASN A 229 -6.42 -2.66 30.16
C ASN A 229 -4.97 -2.19 29.96
N ASN A 230 -4.05 -2.76 30.75
CA ASN A 230 -2.64 -2.40 30.70
C ASN A 230 -2.00 -2.65 29.33
N GLU A 231 -2.50 -3.61 28.55
CA GLU A 231 -1.98 -3.97 27.22
C GLU A 231 -2.20 -2.85 26.19
N ALA A 232 -3.43 -2.34 26.06
CA ALA A 232 -3.69 -1.22 25.15
C ALA A 232 -2.90 0.03 25.57
N LYS A 233 -2.77 0.30 26.87
CA LYS A 233 -1.95 1.40 27.39
C LYS A 233 -0.49 1.24 27.02
N LEU A 234 0.07 0.03 27.10
CA LEU A 234 1.42 -0.27 26.66
C LEU A 234 1.59 -0.02 25.15
N CYS A 235 0.67 -0.49 24.30
CA CYS A 235 0.73 -0.21 22.87
C CYS A 235 0.72 1.30 22.60
N MET A 236 -0.13 2.06 23.29
CA MET A 236 -0.17 3.51 23.15
C MET A 236 1.10 4.20 23.64
N GLN A 237 1.74 3.71 24.69
CA GLN A 237 3.06 4.21 25.13
C GLN A 237 4.13 4.00 24.05
N ILE A 238 4.15 2.81 23.42
CA ILE A 238 5.05 2.52 22.31
C ILE A 238 4.81 3.52 21.17
N TRP A 239 3.57 3.72 20.74
CA TRP A 239 3.23 4.67 19.68
C TRP A 239 3.63 6.11 20.03
N ASN A 240 3.30 6.56 21.24
CA ASN A 240 3.63 7.91 21.74
C ASN A 240 5.13 8.18 21.84
N SER A 241 5.95 7.14 21.97
CA SER A 241 7.42 7.24 22.05
C SER A 241 8.15 6.88 20.76
N SER A 242 7.41 6.50 19.71
CA SER A 242 7.95 5.97 18.46
C SER A 242 8.86 6.96 17.73
N LYS A 243 9.98 6.47 17.23
CA LYS A 243 11.00 7.32 16.55
C LYS A 243 11.15 7.00 15.07
N ASP A 244 10.77 5.80 14.66
CA ASP A 244 11.03 5.27 13.34
C ASP A 244 10.03 4.14 12.99
N TYR A 245 10.23 3.53 11.82
CA TYR A 245 9.43 2.41 11.35
C TYR A 245 9.49 1.19 12.29
N GLU A 246 10.61 0.94 12.97
CA GLU A 246 10.71 -0.23 13.84
C GLU A 246 9.86 -0.08 15.10
N ASP A 247 9.84 1.11 15.69
CA ASP A 247 8.94 1.41 16.81
C ASP A 247 7.47 1.43 16.36
N LEU A 248 7.18 1.97 15.18
CA LEU A 248 5.82 1.93 14.62
C LEU A 248 5.35 0.48 14.39
N PHE A 249 6.17 -0.37 13.74
CA PHE A 249 5.86 -1.78 13.54
C PHE A 249 5.72 -2.54 14.87
N THR A 250 6.43 -2.11 15.92
CA THR A 250 6.25 -2.62 17.28
C THR A 250 4.87 -2.26 17.83
N PHE A 251 4.41 -1.02 17.65
CA PHE A 251 3.06 -0.59 18.01
C PHE A 251 1.98 -1.38 17.24
N GLU A 252 2.13 -1.50 15.92
CA GLU A 252 1.19 -2.26 15.07
C GLU A 252 1.10 -3.71 15.55
N SER A 253 2.24 -4.37 15.75
CA SER A 253 2.32 -5.74 16.29
C SER A 253 1.63 -5.87 17.66
N CYS A 254 1.80 -4.87 18.53
CA CYS A 254 1.16 -4.82 19.85
C CYS A 254 -0.38 -4.77 19.73
N VAL A 255 -0.91 -3.92 18.86
CA VAL A 255 -2.35 -3.84 18.60
C VAL A 255 -2.87 -5.14 17.96
N ARG A 256 -2.13 -5.70 16.99
CA ARG A 256 -2.46 -6.97 16.34
C ARG A 256 -2.51 -8.13 17.34
N GLN A 257 -1.65 -8.14 18.37
CA GLN A 257 -1.71 -9.12 19.45
C GLN A 257 -3.04 -9.03 20.23
N ILE A 258 -3.51 -7.81 20.54
CA ILE A 258 -4.79 -7.59 21.25
C ILE A 258 -5.98 -7.97 20.38
N LEU A 259 -5.96 -7.58 19.10
CA LEU A 259 -7.01 -7.93 18.14
C LEU A 259 -7.04 -9.45 17.89
N GLY A 260 -5.90 -10.13 18.00
CA GLY A 260 -5.73 -11.57 17.82
C GLY A 260 -5.87 -11.99 16.37
N ASN A 261 -5.91 -13.31 16.12
CA ASN A 261 -5.99 -13.90 14.78
C ASN A 261 -7.41 -13.84 14.17
N ARG A 262 -8.26 -12.91 14.63
CA ARG A 262 -9.62 -12.75 14.12
C ARG A 262 -9.56 -12.16 12.71
N LYS A 263 -10.16 -12.86 11.75
CA LYS A 263 -10.30 -12.38 10.36
C LYS A 263 -11.45 -11.39 10.18
N ALA A 264 -12.40 -11.38 11.11
CA ALA A 264 -13.54 -10.49 11.07
C ALA A 264 -13.84 -9.95 12.47
N PHE A 265 -14.16 -8.67 12.52
CA PHE A 265 -14.51 -7.91 13.70
C PHE A 265 -15.94 -7.40 13.52
N LYS A 266 -16.78 -7.58 14.53
CA LYS A 266 -18.19 -7.18 14.46
C LYS A 266 -18.62 -6.57 15.78
N ASN A 267 -19.37 -5.48 15.71
CA ASN A 267 -20.08 -4.89 16.83
C ASN A 267 -21.56 -4.67 16.43
N ASN A 268 -22.31 -3.94 17.23
CA ASN A 268 -23.74 -3.68 16.98
C ASN A 268 -23.99 -2.75 15.78
N GLU A 269 -22.97 -2.03 15.31
CA GLU A 269 -23.08 -1.04 14.24
C GLU A 269 -22.70 -1.62 12.87
N GLY A 270 -21.73 -2.55 12.83
CA GLY A 270 -21.26 -3.16 11.60
C GLY A 270 -20.03 -4.05 11.78
N SER A 271 -19.35 -4.31 10.67
CA SER A 271 -18.34 -5.35 10.57
C SER A 271 -17.17 -5.03 9.63
N VAL A 272 -15.97 -5.43 10.03
CA VAL A 272 -14.72 -5.27 9.28
C VAL A 272 -14.06 -6.63 9.12
N GLU A 273 -13.62 -6.94 7.89
CA GLU A 273 -12.80 -8.09 7.57
C GLU A 273 -11.34 -7.66 7.35
N ILE A 274 -10.40 -8.48 7.81
CA ILE A 274 -8.99 -8.35 7.45
C ILE A 274 -8.53 -9.69 6.89
N ARG A 275 -8.18 -9.69 5.61
CA ARG A 275 -7.69 -10.88 4.92
C ARG A 275 -6.19 -11.05 5.14
N SER A 276 -5.77 -12.28 5.40
CA SER A 276 -4.36 -12.64 5.60
C SER A 276 -3.85 -13.67 4.60
N ASN A 277 -4.72 -14.16 3.70
CA ASN A 277 -4.33 -15.10 2.66
C ASN A 277 -3.93 -14.34 1.40
N LEU A 278 -2.68 -14.51 0.96
CA LEU A 278 -2.11 -13.90 -0.23
C LEU A 278 -2.99 -13.98 -1.48
N ARG A 279 -3.75 -15.08 -1.64
CA ARG A 279 -4.64 -15.28 -2.80
C ARG A 279 -5.87 -14.38 -2.79
N GLU A 280 -6.18 -13.78 -1.65
CA GLU A 280 -7.33 -12.90 -1.47
C GLU A 280 -6.97 -11.42 -1.61
N TYR A 281 -5.68 -11.11 -1.83
CA TYR A 281 -5.19 -9.74 -1.98
C TYR A 281 -5.38 -9.31 -3.44
N TRP A 282 -5.90 -8.10 -3.64
CA TRP A 282 -6.01 -7.51 -4.97
C TRP A 282 -4.83 -6.60 -5.32
N THR A 283 -4.07 -6.14 -4.33
CA THR A 283 -2.85 -5.36 -4.54
C THR A 283 -1.74 -5.85 -3.63
N ARG A 284 -0.52 -5.88 -4.15
CA ARG A 284 0.71 -6.05 -3.35
C ARG A 284 1.79 -5.06 -3.79
N ASP A 285 2.77 -4.85 -2.92
CA ASP A 285 3.92 -4.02 -3.24
C ASP A 285 4.80 -4.69 -4.32
N GLY A 286 5.05 -3.99 -5.43
CA GLY A 286 5.76 -4.57 -6.58
C GLY A 286 7.21 -4.98 -6.27
N TRP A 287 7.89 -4.22 -5.41
CA TRP A 287 9.30 -4.43 -5.07
C TRP A 287 9.58 -5.77 -4.40
N GLN A 288 8.57 -6.40 -3.77
CA GLN A 288 8.68 -7.70 -3.09
C GLN A 288 9.09 -8.84 -4.02
N THR A 289 8.86 -8.68 -5.32
CA THR A 289 9.17 -9.68 -6.35
C THR A 289 10.01 -9.08 -7.46
N ASP A 290 10.81 -8.06 -7.16
CA ASP A 290 11.55 -7.26 -8.14
C ASP A 290 10.63 -6.73 -9.26
N ASN A 291 9.37 -6.41 -8.97
CA ASN A 291 8.35 -5.99 -9.94
C ASN A 291 7.98 -7.05 -10.99
N MET A 292 8.33 -8.32 -10.75
CA MET A 292 7.81 -9.45 -11.51
C MET A 292 6.41 -9.81 -11.03
N TRP A 293 5.61 -10.41 -11.92
CA TRP A 293 4.20 -10.70 -11.67
C TRP A 293 3.77 -12.03 -12.32
N SER A 294 2.61 -12.53 -11.89
CA SER A 294 2.01 -13.77 -12.37
C SER A 294 0.50 -13.63 -12.57
N ASP A 295 -0.14 -14.69 -13.05
CA ASP A 295 -1.59 -14.75 -13.31
C ASP A 295 -2.48 -14.48 -12.09
N ASN A 296 -1.95 -14.64 -10.86
CA ASN A 296 -2.70 -14.34 -9.64
C ASN A 296 -2.65 -12.86 -9.24
N ASP A 297 -1.71 -12.08 -9.77
CA ASP A 297 -1.59 -10.66 -9.47
C ASP A 297 -2.71 -9.88 -10.18
N PHE A 298 -3.21 -8.82 -9.55
CA PHE A 298 -4.17 -7.88 -10.16
C PHE A 298 -3.59 -6.47 -10.26
N LEU A 299 -3.31 -5.83 -9.13
CA LEU A 299 -2.70 -4.51 -9.03
C LEU A 299 -1.32 -4.61 -8.38
N LEU A 300 -0.38 -3.76 -8.81
CA LEU A 300 0.89 -3.54 -8.12
C LEU A 300 0.93 -2.12 -7.55
N HIS A 301 1.32 -2.03 -6.28
CA HIS A 301 1.48 -0.78 -5.54
C HIS A 301 2.92 -0.24 -5.65
N GLY A 302 3.06 1.08 -5.51
CA GLY A 302 4.34 1.78 -5.40
C GLY A 302 4.88 2.35 -6.71
N TRP A 303 4.05 2.53 -7.74
CA TRP A 303 4.46 3.06 -9.04
C TRP A 303 4.58 4.59 -9.07
N GLN A 304 5.33 5.14 -8.11
CA GLN A 304 5.64 6.57 -8.04
C GLN A 304 6.83 6.89 -8.96
N GLU A 305 6.69 7.79 -9.94
CA GLU A 305 7.75 8.11 -10.90
C GLU A 305 9.06 8.51 -10.21
N LYS A 306 9.02 9.23 -9.07
CA LYS A 306 10.22 9.56 -8.28
C LYS A 306 11.01 8.35 -7.78
N ARG A 307 10.40 7.16 -7.68
CA ARG A 307 11.01 5.89 -7.25
C ARG A 307 11.37 4.98 -8.42
N ARG A 308 10.99 5.36 -9.64
CA ARG A 308 11.21 4.56 -10.85
C ARG A 308 12.70 4.49 -11.17
N TYR A 309 13.22 3.28 -11.36
CA TYR A 309 14.64 3.03 -11.59
C TYR A 309 15.56 3.64 -10.52
N ARG A 310 15.18 3.57 -9.23
CA ARG A 310 16.03 4.02 -8.11
C ARG A 310 16.07 3.02 -6.96
N ILE A 311 16.89 1.98 -7.08
CA ILE A 311 16.96 0.84 -6.15
C ILE A 311 17.42 1.20 -4.73
N HIS A 312 18.13 2.32 -4.56
CA HIS A 312 18.50 2.85 -3.24
C HIS A 312 17.33 3.46 -2.47
N TYR A 313 16.16 3.60 -3.09
CA TYR A 313 14.94 4.00 -2.39
C TYR A 313 14.14 2.75 -2.05
N TRP A 314 13.58 2.74 -0.84
CA TRP A 314 12.55 1.79 -0.48
C TRP A 314 11.37 1.90 -1.47
N ALA A 315 10.74 0.76 -1.78
CA ALA A 315 9.68 0.64 -2.76
C ALA A 315 10.06 1.14 -4.18
N TRP A 316 11.30 0.86 -4.60
CA TRP A 316 11.72 1.06 -5.98
C TRP A 316 10.90 0.23 -6.95
N TRP A 317 10.78 0.70 -8.19
CA TRP A 317 10.14 -0.09 -9.22
C TRP A 317 10.78 0.08 -10.60
N VAL A 318 10.57 -0.95 -11.42
CA VAL A 318 10.86 -0.91 -12.86
C VAL A 318 9.57 -1.23 -13.59
N SER A 319 9.33 -0.52 -14.69
CA SER A 319 8.12 -0.78 -15.47
C SER A 319 8.12 -2.22 -16.01
N PRO A 320 7.03 -2.97 -15.79
CA PRO A 320 6.86 -4.31 -16.33
C PRO A 320 6.53 -4.27 -17.83
N PHE A 321 6.10 -3.11 -18.35
CA PHE A 321 5.66 -2.96 -19.72
C PHE A 321 6.83 -2.74 -20.68
N ALA A 322 6.73 -3.38 -21.84
CA ALA A 322 7.59 -3.12 -22.99
C ALA A 322 7.20 -1.83 -23.71
N ARG A 323 5.91 -1.44 -23.63
CA ARG A 323 5.32 -0.22 -24.20
C ARG A 323 4.33 0.40 -23.24
N GLU A 324 4.52 1.67 -22.89
CA GLU A 324 3.67 2.43 -21.96
C GLU A 324 2.73 3.41 -22.68
N ASP A 325 3.11 3.83 -23.88
CA ASP A 325 2.31 4.66 -24.77
C ASP A 325 0.98 4.01 -25.17
N GLY A 326 0.92 2.67 -25.13
CA GLY A 326 -0.32 1.91 -25.33
C GLY A 326 -1.47 2.31 -24.39
N PHE A 327 -1.19 2.89 -23.22
CA PHE A 327 -2.22 3.30 -22.27
C PHE A 327 -2.83 4.69 -22.53
N GLN A 328 -2.37 5.40 -23.57
CA GLN A 328 -2.90 6.74 -23.89
C GLN A 328 -4.28 6.69 -24.58
N ASN A 329 -4.55 5.64 -25.38
CA ASN A 329 -5.73 5.52 -26.24
C ASN A 329 -6.59 4.29 -25.91
N CYS A 330 -7.15 4.27 -24.70
CA CYS A 330 -7.91 3.12 -24.19
C CYS A 330 -9.42 3.23 -24.38
N GLY A 331 -9.86 3.51 -25.61
CA GLY A 331 -11.28 3.66 -25.93
C GLY A 331 -12.14 2.47 -25.48
N ASP A 332 -13.42 2.75 -25.20
CA ASP A 332 -14.42 1.77 -24.73
C ASP A 332 -14.45 0.54 -25.62
N LYS A 333 -14.24 -0.63 -25.01
CA LYS A 333 -14.20 -1.94 -25.69
C LYS A 333 -13.43 -1.89 -27.02
N SER A 334 -12.24 -1.27 -27.05
CA SER A 334 -11.39 -1.39 -28.23
C SER A 334 -11.24 -2.88 -28.54
N LYS A 335 -11.48 -3.28 -29.79
CA LYS A 335 -11.46 -4.69 -30.24
C LYS A 335 -10.13 -5.40 -29.92
N ASN A 336 -9.16 -4.66 -29.38
CA ASN A 336 -7.78 -5.02 -29.15
C ASN A 336 -7.24 -4.49 -27.80
N ALA A 337 -8.07 -4.26 -26.77
CA ALA A 337 -7.58 -3.69 -25.50
C ALA A 337 -6.43 -4.48 -24.86
N GLY A 338 -6.36 -5.81 -25.09
CA GLY A 338 -5.22 -6.66 -24.72
C GLY A 338 -3.88 -6.25 -25.35
N GLN A 339 -3.88 -5.54 -26.49
CA GLN A 339 -2.67 -5.06 -27.17
C GLN A 339 -2.00 -3.87 -26.45
N ASN A 340 -2.67 -3.25 -25.48
CA ASN A 340 -2.06 -2.25 -24.61
C ASN A 340 -1.15 -2.90 -23.56
N TRP A 341 -1.39 -4.18 -23.27
CA TRP A 341 -0.72 -4.97 -22.23
C TRP A 341 0.44 -5.78 -22.80
N ILE A 342 1.47 -5.07 -23.29
CA ILE A 342 2.70 -5.68 -23.78
C ILE A 342 3.77 -5.56 -22.70
N TYR A 343 4.21 -6.70 -22.19
CA TYR A 343 5.15 -6.80 -21.09
C TYR A 343 6.54 -7.13 -21.59
N LYS A 344 7.55 -6.72 -20.82
CA LYS A 344 8.90 -7.26 -20.96
C LYS A 344 8.84 -8.74 -20.60
N LYS A 345 9.33 -9.62 -21.47
CA LYS A 345 9.16 -11.08 -21.31
C LYS A 345 9.59 -11.61 -19.94
N TYR A 346 10.66 -11.05 -19.37
CA TYR A 346 11.20 -11.51 -18.09
C TYR A 346 10.34 -11.15 -16.87
N THR A 347 9.41 -10.20 -17.01
CA THR A 347 8.62 -9.68 -15.87
C THR A 347 7.45 -10.58 -15.53
N TYR A 348 6.93 -11.34 -16.50
CA TYR A 348 5.94 -12.38 -16.27
C TYR A 348 6.65 -13.67 -15.84
N ARG A 349 6.24 -14.25 -14.71
CA ARG A 349 6.78 -15.50 -14.15
C ARG A 349 5.64 -16.48 -13.82
N PRO A 350 5.93 -17.80 -13.76
CA PRO A 350 4.97 -18.78 -13.27
C PRO A 350 4.42 -18.43 -11.90
N VAL A 351 3.17 -18.83 -11.63
CA VAL A 351 2.47 -18.54 -10.38
C VAL A 351 3.24 -19.09 -9.18
N GLU A 352 3.81 -20.28 -9.32
CA GLU A 352 4.53 -20.99 -8.27
C GLU A 352 5.77 -20.19 -7.83
N GLU A 353 6.49 -19.59 -8.78
CA GLU A 353 7.69 -18.81 -8.49
C GLU A 353 7.37 -17.50 -7.78
N ILE A 354 6.34 -16.78 -8.24
CA ILE A 354 5.91 -15.55 -7.57
C ILE A 354 5.37 -15.87 -6.18
N GLN A 355 4.60 -16.96 -6.04
CA GLN A 355 4.07 -17.40 -4.76
C GLN A 355 5.20 -17.76 -3.78
N GLU A 356 6.22 -18.49 -4.21
CA GLU A 356 7.39 -18.83 -3.38
C GLU A 356 8.09 -17.58 -2.84
N ARG A 357 8.35 -16.59 -3.72
CA ARG A 357 8.95 -15.30 -3.30
C ARG A 357 8.09 -14.57 -2.27
N LEU A 358 6.78 -14.51 -2.49
CA LEU A 358 5.86 -13.85 -1.57
C LEU A 358 5.74 -14.59 -0.23
N LEU A 359 5.83 -15.92 -0.24
CA LEU A 359 5.87 -16.72 1.00
C LEU A 359 7.12 -16.45 1.81
N ASN A 360 8.29 -16.30 1.17
CA ASN A 360 9.52 -15.92 1.88
C ASN A 360 9.39 -14.54 2.54
N VAL A 361 8.79 -13.56 1.85
CA VAL A 361 8.50 -12.24 2.43
C VAL A 361 7.52 -12.34 3.60
N ALA A 362 6.50 -13.21 3.50
CA ALA A 362 5.56 -13.47 4.59
C ALA A 362 6.25 -14.07 5.81
N GLU A 363 7.16 -15.02 5.59
CA GLU A 363 7.93 -15.68 6.65
C GLU A 363 8.86 -14.68 7.36
N GLU A 364 9.57 -13.84 6.61
CA GLU A 364 10.40 -12.76 7.18
C GLU A 364 9.56 -11.79 8.01
N SER A 365 8.39 -11.39 7.50
CA SER A 365 7.44 -10.54 8.23
C SER A 365 6.98 -11.20 9.55
N TYR A 366 6.65 -12.49 9.50
CA TYR A 366 6.25 -13.29 10.67
C TYR A 366 7.37 -13.37 11.73
N LEU A 367 8.61 -13.63 11.32
CA LEU A 367 9.75 -13.63 12.23
C LEU A 367 9.98 -12.25 12.85
N GLY A 368 9.83 -11.19 12.06
CA GLY A 368 9.88 -9.81 12.56
C GLY A 368 8.80 -9.52 13.61
N TYR A 369 7.59 -10.05 13.43
CA TYR A 369 6.52 -9.94 14.41
C TYR A 369 6.84 -10.66 15.72
N LEU A 370 7.34 -11.90 15.66
CA LEU A 370 7.73 -12.64 16.87
C LEU A 370 8.77 -11.87 17.69
N LYS A 371 9.80 -11.32 17.03
CA LYS A 371 10.81 -10.48 17.68
C LYS A 371 10.20 -9.24 18.35
N ARG A 372 9.18 -8.62 17.74
CA ARG A 372 8.48 -7.48 18.33
C ARG A 372 7.63 -7.88 19.52
N LEU A 373 7.01 -9.07 19.51
CA LEU A 373 6.29 -9.62 20.66
C LEU A 373 7.21 -9.87 21.86
N GLU A 374 8.44 -10.32 21.63
CA GLU A 374 9.46 -10.45 22.67
C GLU A 374 9.78 -9.08 23.29
N LYS A 375 10.06 -8.06 22.46
CA LYS A 375 10.28 -6.67 22.89
C LYS A 375 9.10 -6.14 23.72
N ILE A 376 7.86 -6.39 23.29
CA ILE A 376 6.65 -5.99 24.02
C ILE A 376 6.56 -6.70 25.38
N THR A 377 6.92 -7.97 25.45
CA THR A 377 6.92 -8.75 26.70
C THR A 377 7.97 -8.24 27.68
N GLU A 378 9.14 -7.82 27.21
CA GLU A 378 10.17 -7.18 28.04
C GLU A 378 9.68 -5.83 28.58
N LEU A 379 9.11 -4.97 27.73
CA LEU A 379 8.54 -3.69 28.13
C LEU A 379 7.44 -3.85 29.19
N ARG A 380 6.62 -4.91 29.06
CA ARG A 380 5.58 -5.24 30.04
C ARG A 380 6.15 -5.47 31.44
N LYS A 381 7.27 -6.19 31.56
CA LYS A 381 7.93 -6.49 32.85
C LYS A 381 8.47 -5.26 33.56
N HIS A 382 8.78 -4.19 32.81
CA HIS A 382 9.25 -2.93 33.39
C HIS A 382 8.13 -2.02 33.89
N LEU A 383 6.88 -2.31 33.51
CA LEU A 383 5.69 -1.55 33.91
C LEU A 383 4.88 -2.22 35.03
N SER A 384 5.09 -3.52 35.26
CA SER A 384 4.59 -4.30 36.40
C SER A 384 5.52 -4.19 37.59
#